data_AF-A0A062V2J3-F1
#
_entry.id   AF-A0A062V2J3-F1
#
_cell.length_a   1.000
_cell.length_b   1.000
_cell.length_c   1.000
_cell.angle_alpha   90.00
_cell.angle_beta   90.00
_cell.angle_gamma   90.00
#
_symmetry.space_group_name_H-M   'P 1'
#
loop_
_entity.id
_entity.type
_entity.pdbx_description
1 polymer ?
#
loop_
_entity_poly.entity_id
_entity_poly.type
_entity_poly.pdbx_seq_one_letter_code
_entity_poly.pdbx_strand_id
1 'polypeptide(L)'
;MNFDNLIEQYGTSIVYKNKIGVGIYGFETDIKAVLNIASADAKYVKQGLIQVGDFIAHFKTSQVVSVGDRITYDGVDWEIMSVEKITYMGATAYYMAAMIRTIDPIVQYGVTWDESADAYARTGTLHGTAVGSSPGNAVLPIQAAMKRCILNDAGVVQYYLDPADSTKKADGSPANIDGTDGQVMVEMPAFYYRYLYDGSVHLWEISPVAKAGFTLHPAFVKNGVNVSARYIGAYEGVMYDVSASRYTNGVYDPVFDQTTFTAATKTITQPNRTNPYTPLQVGDKIKVSGTANNNGTFTVATTGDQSITVEEDLVDETASAIVETEKDWTATTGDKLASVSGKAPINYGTRANFRAAAKNRGAGWRQQDYDLILAIQLLYLVEYASFNSQSAIGKGLTDWGGASWLNYNRHNPINYTGISNSDGNGTNNVDNGAGVVGSYMSYRGIENWYGHILKWVDGININDRVPYVSNNDSTFADNTATGYIALGIALPPSNGWQSTLHKISRGFLPAAVGASATTKITDYFYGGSGWRVGLHGGWASDTTLAGAFFWQLAYLSSDLERQTGGRLAY
;
A
#
# COMPACT_ATOMS: atom_id res chain seq x y z
N MET A 1 -51.06 29.54 50.38
CA MET A 1 -51.34 28.42 49.45
C MET A 1 -52.05 27.34 50.26
N ASN A 2 -53.13 26.80 49.72
CA ASN A 2 -54.11 25.93 50.40
C ASN A 2 -53.49 24.59 50.85
N PHE A 3 -53.83 24.13 52.05
CA PHE A 3 -53.25 22.98 52.77
C PHE A 3 -54.03 21.66 52.56
N ASP A 4 -54.53 21.37 51.36
CA ASP A 4 -55.48 20.25 51.18
C ASP A 4 -54.90 18.95 50.57
N ASN A 5 -53.59 18.67 50.64
CA ASN A 5 -53.02 17.42 50.09
C ASN A 5 -51.80 16.85 50.86
N LEU A 6 -51.83 16.84 52.19
CA LEU A 6 -50.82 16.17 53.03
C LEU A 6 -51.33 14.78 53.43
N ILE A 7 -50.56 13.70 53.18
CA ILE A 7 -50.96 12.33 53.57
C ILE A 7 -50.16 11.80 54.77
N GLU A 8 -48.84 12.03 54.87
CA GLU A 8 -48.05 11.70 56.08
C GLU A 8 -46.63 12.31 56.03
N GLN A 9 -45.98 12.52 57.20
CA GLN A 9 -44.63 13.09 57.33
C GLN A 9 -43.66 12.12 58.02
N TYR A 10 -42.52 11.84 57.38
CA TYR A 10 -41.38 11.16 58.01
C TYR A 10 -40.13 12.06 57.90
N GLY A 11 -39.71 12.65 59.01
CA GLY A 11 -38.53 13.52 59.05
C GLY A 11 -38.65 14.76 58.14
N THR A 12 -37.58 15.08 57.40
CA THR A 12 -37.46 16.30 56.55
C THR A 12 -38.06 16.16 55.15
N SER A 13 -38.73 15.06 54.83
CA SER A 13 -39.26 14.80 53.49
C SER A 13 -40.77 15.02 53.41
N ILE A 14 -41.23 15.74 52.39
CA ILE A 14 -42.64 16.01 52.10
C ILE A 14 -42.99 15.44 50.72
N VAL A 15 -44.09 14.67 50.62
CA VAL A 15 -44.56 14.04 49.37
C VAL A 15 -45.83 14.75 48.89
N TYR A 16 -45.84 15.19 47.62
CA TYR A 16 -47.02 15.76 46.97
C TYR A 16 -47.52 14.85 45.83
N LYS A 17 -48.84 14.81 45.60
CA LYS A 17 -49.44 14.06 44.48
C LYS A 17 -49.05 14.73 43.15
N ASN A 18 -48.39 13.94 42.29
CA ASN A 18 -48.17 14.17 40.86
C ASN A 18 -47.15 15.26 40.48
N LYS A 19 -45.85 14.96 40.65
CA LYS A 19 -44.73 15.25 39.73
C LYS A 19 -43.43 14.87 40.44
N ILE A 20 -42.76 13.81 40.00
CA ILE A 20 -41.39 13.51 40.42
C ILE A 20 -40.47 14.21 39.41
N GLY A 21 -40.04 15.43 39.76
CA GLY A 21 -38.82 16.01 39.23
C GLY A 21 -37.70 15.68 40.20
N VAL A 22 -36.61 15.06 39.72
CA VAL A 22 -35.40 14.83 40.52
C VAL A 22 -34.39 15.92 40.18
N GLY A 23 -34.00 16.69 41.19
CA GLY A 23 -32.98 17.73 41.10
C GLY A 23 -31.57 17.16 41.00
N ILE A 24 -30.75 17.80 40.15
CA ILE A 24 -29.34 17.49 39.94
C ILE A 24 -28.51 18.35 40.89
N TYR A 25 -27.64 17.73 41.69
CA TYR A 25 -26.50 18.42 42.32
C TYR A 25 -25.23 17.93 41.62
N GLY A 26 -24.55 18.85 40.93
CA GLY A 26 -23.32 18.57 40.19
C GLY A 26 -22.07 18.58 41.07
N PHE A 27 -21.04 17.83 40.66
CA PHE A 27 -19.73 18.30 40.20
C PHE A 27 -19.08 17.16 39.39
N GLU A 28 -18.04 17.49 38.63
CA GLU A 28 -17.36 16.72 37.57
C GLU A 28 -17.17 15.20 37.79
N THR A 29 -17.23 14.46 36.68
CA THR A 29 -16.98 13.00 36.47
C THR A 29 -18.02 12.02 37.01
N ASP A 30 -18.45 11.10 36.13
CA ASP A 30 -19.39 9.98 36.31
C ASP A 30 -20.91 10.29 36.30
N ILE A 31 -21.56 10.00 35.17
CA ILE A 31 -23.02 9.85 35.11
C ILE A 31 -23.38 8.45 35.63
N LYS A 32 -23.90 8.38 36.86
CA LYS A 32 -24.47 7.16 37.45
C LYS A 32 -26.00 7.21 37.34
N ALA A 33 -26.59 6.33 36.53
CA ALA A 33 -28.05 6.13 36.53
C ALA A 33 -28.43 5.20 37.70
N VAL A 34 -29.34 5.64 38.58
CA VAL A 34 -29.87 4.84 39.70
C VAL A 34 -31.26 4.34 39.31
N LEU A 35 -31.45 3.02 39.20
CA LEU A 35 -32.78 2.41 39.07
C LEU A 35 -33.25 1.91 40.43
N ASN A 36 -34.25 2.56 41.01
CA ASN A 36 -34.95 2.07 42.20
C ASN A 36 -36.10 1.14 41.76
N ILE A 37 -35.97 -0.17 41.96
CA ILE A 37 -37.11 -1.10 41.86
C ILE A 37 -37.48 -1.52 43.28
N ALA A 38 -38.63 -1.06 43.75
CA ALA A 38 -39.20 -1.53 45.00
C ALA A 38 -39.67 -2.98 44.85
N SER A 39 -39.21 -3.83 45.76
CA SER A 39 -39.54 -5.26 45.83
C SER A 39 -40.99 -5.51 46.22
N ALA A 40 -41.60 -6.55 45.64
CA ALA A 40 -41.93 -7.81 46.33
C ALA A 40 -42.76 -8.67 45.35
N ASP A 41 -42.38 -9.94 45.24
CA ASP A 41 -43.06 -11.01 44.50
C ASP A 41 -42.95 -11.00 42.96
N ALA A 42 -42.22 -12.02 42.50
CA ALA A 42 -42.05 -12.39 41.10
C ALA A 42 -43.39 -12.81 40.46
N LYS A 43 -43.83 -12.03 39.46
CA LYS A 43 -44.41 -12.44 38.17
C LYS A 43 -44.93 -11.17 37.49
N TYR A 44 -44.49 -10.93 36.25
CA TYR A 44 -44.79 -9.75 35.40
C TYR A 44 -43.96 -8.50 35.71
N VAL A 45 -42.80 -8.37 35.05
CA VAL A 45 -42.26 -7.04 34.73
C VAL A 45 -43.13 -6.47 33.61
N LYS A 46 -44.13 -5.66 33.97
CA LYS A 46 -44.82 -4.79 33.00
C LYS A 46 -43.79 -3.78 32.47
N GLN A 47 -43.82 -3.55 31.15
CA GLN A 47 -43.03 -2.59 30.38
C GLN A 47 -42.37 -1.48 31.23
N GLY A 48 -41.06 -1.55 31.41
CA GLY A 48 -40.28 -0.56 32.15
C GLY A 48 -39.47 0.32 31.20
N LEU A 49 -39.61 1.64 31.33
CA LEU A 49 -38.82 2.65 30.66
C LEU A 49 -37.45 2.79 31.34
N ILE A 50 -36.38 2.87 30.55
CA ILE A 50 -35.07 3.37 31.00
C ILE A 50 -34.91 4.80 30.50
N GLN A 51 -34.72 5.75 31.41
CA GLN A 51 -34.43 7.15 31.08
C GLN A 51 -32.98 7.50 31.44
N VAL A 52 -32.19 7.89 30.44
CA VAL A 52 -30.82 8.40 30.58
C VAL A 52 -30.80 9.81 29.99
N GLY A 53 -30.97 10.84 30.83
CA GLY A 53 -31.22 12.20 30.32
C GLY A 53 -32.57 12.28 29.57
N ASP A 54 -32.61 12.85 28.36
CA ASP A 54 -33.82 12.98 27.53
C ASP A 54 -34.15 11.72 26.68
N PHE A 55 -33.50 10.59 26.96
CA PHE A 55 -33.56 9.35 26.16
C PHE A 55 -34.58 8.33 26.70
N ILE A 56 -35.31 7.61 25.82
CA ILE A 56 -36.21 6.49 26.16
C ILE A 56 -35.89 5.28 25.27
N ALA A 57 -35.48 4.15 25.87
CA ALA A 57 -35.38 2.86 25.19
C ALA A 57 -36.47 1.89 25.66
N HIS A 58 -37.12 1.20 24.71
CA HIS A 58 -38.12 0.16 24.97
C HIS A 58 -37.51 -1.23 24.73
N PHE A 59 -37.46 -2.07 25.76
CA PHE A 59 -37.09 -3.48 25.60
C PHE A 59 -38.33 -4.32 25.28
N LYS A 60 -38.31 -5.06 24.16
CA LYS A 60 -39.29 -6.09 23.86
C LYS A 60 -38.77 -7.43 24.40
N THR A 61 -39.40 -7.90 25.46
CA THR A 61 -39.31 -9.25 26.07
C THR A 61 -38.09 -9.57 26.96
N SER A 62 -38.35 -10.49 27.90
CA SER A 62 -37.49 -10.93 29.00
C SER A 62 -36.29 -11.75 28.50
N GLN A 63 -35.12 -11.12 28.41
CA GLN A 63 -33.87 -11.79 28.10
C GLN A 63 -32.87 -11.56 29.25
N VAL A 64 -32.22 -12.63 29.68
CA VAL A 64 -31.08 -12.55 30.61
C VAL A 64 -29.87 -12.13 29.77
N VAL A 65 -29.20 -11.05 30.18
CA VAL A 65 -28.04 -10.47 29.49
C VAL A 65 -26.79 -10.65 30.35
N SER A 66 -25.68 -11.03 29.73
CA SER A 66 -24.38 -11.34 30.33
C SER A 66 -23.33 -10.30 29.94
N VAL A 67 -22.22 -10.26 30.68
CA VAL A 67 -21.02 -9.51 30.27
C VAL A 67 -20.53 -10.04 28.93
N GLY A 68 -20.29 -9.14 27.97
CA GLY A 68 -19.91 -9.45 26.58
C GLY A 68 -21.08 -9.50 25.60
N ASP A 69 -22.33 -9.45 26.07
CA ASP A 69 -23.48 -9.41 25.17
C ASP A 69 -23.56 -8.05 24.46
N ARG A 70 -23.98 -8.10 23.18
CA ARG A 70 -24.17 -6.92 22.33
C ARG A 70 -25.65 -6.57 22.18
N ILE A 71 -25.99 -5.30 22.31
CA ILE A 71 -27.34 -4.77 22.10
C ILE A 71 -27.30 -3.66 21.04
N THR A 72 -28.22 -3.70 20.08
CA THR A 72 -28.31 -2.69 19.01
C THR A 72 -29.50 -1.76 19.26
N TYR A 73 -29.28 -0.44 19.22
CA TYR A 73 -30.34 0.56 19.30
C TYR A 73 -30.08 1.68 18.29
N ASP A 74 -31.09 2.02 17.50
CA ASP A 74 -31.02 3.06 16.44
C ASP A 74 -29.81 2.87 15.49
N GLY A 75 -29.49 1.61 15.17
CA GLY A 75 -28.36 1.25 14.31
C GLY A 75 -26.98 1.29 14.97
N VAL A 76 -26.90 1.51 16.30
CA VAL A 76 -25.65 1.54 17.06
C VAL A 76 -25.57 0.34 18.00
N ASP A 77 -24.46 -0.40 17.93
CA ASP A 77 -24.17 -1.54 18.80
C ASP A 77 -23.50 -1.11 20.11
N TRP A 78 -23.92 -1.72 21.21
CA TRP A 78 -23.42 -1.51 22.57
C TRP A 78 -22.96 -2.85 23.15
N GLU A 79 -21.91 -2.87 23.96
CA GLU A 79 -21.41 -4.08 24.62
C GLU A 79 -21.49 -3.96 26.14
N ILE A 80 -21.96 -5.02 26.82
CA ILE A 80 -22.12 -5.05 28.27
C ILE A 80 -20.78 -5.40 28.92
N MET A 81 -20.12 -4.43 29.55
CA MET A 81 -18.77 -4.62 30.10
C MET A 81 -18.71 -5.11 31.55
N SER A 82 -19.79 -4.94 32.32
CA SER A 82 -19.90 -5.45 33.68
C SER A 82 -21.36 -5.63 34.09
N VAL A 83 -21.62 -6.65 34.90
CA VAL A 83 -22.92 -6.87 35.55
C VAL A 83 -22.62 -7.02 37.03
N GLU A 84 -22.95 -5.99 37.82
CA GLU A 84 -22.71 -6.02 39.26
C GLU A 84 -23.97 -6.44 40.01
N LYS A 85 -23.79 -7.38 40.94
CA LYS A 85 -24.83 -7.80 41.87
C LYS A 85 -24.72 -6.95 43.13
N ILE A 86 -25.77 -6.22 43.46
CA ILE A 86 -25.81 -5.47 44.72
C ILE A 86 -26.99 -5.98 45.55
N THR A 87 -26.72 -6.25 46.81
CA THR A 87 -27.73 -6.64 47.80
C THR A 87 -28.06 -5.41 48.64
N TYR A 88 -29.32 -4.97 48.62
CA TYR A 88 -29.79 -3.87 49.46
C TYR A 88 -31.02 -4.33 50.25
N MET A 89 -30.95 -4.23 51.57
CA MET A 89 -32.03 -4.55 52.52
C MET A 89 -32.72 -5.92 52.29
N GLY A 90 -31.94 -6.96 51.98
CA GLY A 90 -32.45 -8.34 51.86
C GLY A 90 -33.11 -8.69 50.52
N ALA A 91 -33.18 -7.77 49.55
CA ALA A 91 -33.58 -8.04 48.18
C ALA A 91 -32.36 -8.05 47.24
N THR A 92 -32.37 -8.95 46.25
CA THR A 92 -31.32 -9.02 45.21
C THR A 92 -31.74 -8.16 44.02
N ALA A 93 -30.93 -7.17 43.64
CA ALA A 93 -31.09 -6.39 42.41
C ALA A 93 -29.81 -6.43 41.56
N TYR A 94 -29.96 -6.44 40.24
CA TYR A 94 -28.84 -6.44 39.29
C TYR A 94 -28.64 -5.00 38.78
N TYR A 95 -27.42 -4.47 38.92
CA TYR A 95 -27.02 -3.18 38.38
C TYR A 95 -26.44 -3.37 36.97
N MET A 96 -26.81 -2.49 36.04
CA MET A 96 -26.10 -2.34 34.77
C MET A 96 -25.41 -0.97 34.78
N ALA A 97 -24.09 -0.95 34.93
CA ALA A 97 -23.30 0.25 34.70
C ALA A 97 -23.03 0.37 33.20
N ALA A 98 -23.90 1.08 32.47
CA ALA A 98 -23.60 1.51 31.11
C ALA A 98 -22.68 2.75 31.20
N MET A 99 -21.36 2.55 31.16
CA MET A 99 -20.44 3.67 30.94
C MET A 99 -20.53 4.11 29.48
N ILE A 100 -20.84 5.39 29.29
CA ILE A 100 -20.64 6.12 28.03
C ILE A 100 -19.16 6.08 27.69
N ARG A 101 -18.76 5.37 26.62
CA ARG A 101 -17.76 5.95 25.73
C ARG A 101 -18.52 6.89 24.83
N THR A 102 -18.17 8.18 24.85
CA THR A 102 -18.42 9.07 23.73
C THR A 102 -17.87 8.34 22.50
N ILE A 103 -18.75 7.81 21.66
CA ILE A 103 -18.35 7.25 20.37
C ILE A 103 -18.05 8.46 19.48
N ASP A 104 -16.88 9.09 19.69
CA ASP A 104 -16.03 9.21 18.53
C ASP A 104 -15.86 7.76 18.06
N PRO A 105 -16.30 7.38 16.85
CA PRO A 105 -16.09 6.01 16.41
C PRO A 105 -14.58 5.78 16.53
N ILE A 106 -14.18 4.97 17.50
CA ILE A 106 -12.79 4.59 17.71
C ILE A 106 -12.51 3.63 16.58
N VAL A 107 -12.27 4.18 15.40
CA VAL A 107 -11.77 3.44 14.26
C VAL A 107 -10.24 3.52 14.34
N GLN A 108 -9.67 3.13 15.49
CA GLN A 108 -8.24 2.90 15.58
C GLN A 108 -8.02 1.40 15.60
N TYR A 109 -7.06 0.95 14.82
CA TYR A 109 -6.72 -0.44 14.71
C TYR A 109 -5.27 -0.60 14.30
N GLY A 110 -4.69 -1.75 14.59
CA GLY A 110 -3.26 -1.92 14.41
C GLY A 110 -2.77 -3.30 14.73
N VAL A 111 -1.47 -3.37 14.92
CA VAL A 111 -0.72 -4.60 15.18
C VAL A 111 0.47 -4.32 16.08
N THR A 112 0.73 -5.25 16.98
CA THR A 112 2.00 -5.39 17.69
C THR A 112 2.81 -6.53 17.11
N TRP A 113 4.13 -6.37 17.08
CA TRP A 113 5.08 -7.46 16.85
C TRP A 113 6.10 -7.50 17.99
N ASP A 114 6.15 -8.61 18.72
CA ASP A 114 7.20 -8.90 19.69
C ASP A 114 8.40 -9.48 18.94
N GLU A 115 9.45 -8.68 18.81
CA GLU A 115 10.64 -9.06 18.07
C GLU A 115 11.45 -10.16 18.76
N SER A 116 11.24 -10.41 20.06
CA SER A 116 11.89 -11.52 20.77
C SER A 116 11.15 -12.82 20.52
N ALA A 117 9.83 -12.82 20.72
CA ALA A 117 8.99 -13.99 20.52
C ALA A 117 8.67 -14.31 19.04
N ASP A 118 8.90 -13.35 18.14
CA ASP A 118 8.39 -13.38 16.75
C ASP A 118 6.86 -13.55 16.67
N ALA A 119 6.15 -12.88 17.58
CA ALA A 119 4.71 -13.05 17.74
C ALA A 119 3.97 -11.76 17.42
N TYR A 120 2.83 -11.90 16.74
CA TYR A 120 1.98 -10.78 16.37
C TYR A 120 0.69 -10.81 17.18
N ALA A 121 0.17 -9.63 17.50
CA ALA A 121 -1.19 -9.49 18.03
C ALA A 121 -1.84 -8.24 17.44
N ARG A 122 -3.15 -8.29 17.21
CA ARG A 122 -3.91 -7.15 16.69
C ARG A 122 -4.39 -6.25 17.81
N THR A 123 -4.53 -4.96 17.50
CA THR A 123 -4.92 -3.92 18.47
C THR A 123 -6.11 -3.11 17.99
N GLY A 124 -6.66 -2.29 18.90
CA GLY A 124 -7.83 -1.47 18.63
C GLY A 124 -9.04 -2.33 18.23
N THR A 125 -9.78 -1.92 17.21
CA THR A 125 -10.98 -2.65 16.75
C THR A 125 -10.67 -4.00 16.12
N LEU A 126 -9.40 -4.31 15.83
CA LEU A 126 -8.97 -5.61 15.33
C LEU A 126 -8.54 -6.58 16.44
N HIS A 127 -8.56 -6.15 17.71
CA HIS A 127 -8.13 -6.99 18.82
C HIS A 127 -8.86 -8.33 18.84
N GLY A 128 -8.12 -9.42 19.06
CA GLY A 128 -8.65 -10.79 19.09
C GLY A 128 -8.93 -11.41 17.71
N THR A 129 -8.79 -10.68 16.60
CA THR A 129 -8.92 -11.27 15.26
C THR A 129 -7.64 -12.01 14.84
N ALA A 130 -7.77 -13.00 13.95
CA ALA A 130 -6.67 -13.87 13.55
C ALA A 130 -5.54 -13.12 12.81
N VAL A 131 -4.29 -13.52 13.06
CA VAL A 131 -3.10 -13.01 12.35
C VAL A 131 -2.78 -13.87 11.12
N GLY A 132 -1.89 -13.41 10.25
CA GLY A 132 -1.46 -14.12 9.04
C GLY A 132 -2.48 -14.15 7.89
N SER A 133 -3.64 -13.51 8.05
CA SER A 133 -4.70 -13.39 7.04
C SER A 133 -5.43 -12.07 7.19
N SER A 134 -6.07 -11.59 6.11
CA SER A 134 -6.87 -10.36 6.17
C SER A 134 -8.16 -10.57 6.98
N PRO A 135 -8.50 -9.67 7.93
CA PRO A 135 -9.78 -9.71 8.66
C PRO A 135 -10.96 -9.18 7.82
N GLY A 136 -10.72 -8.77 6.57
CA GLY A 136 -11.75 -8.33 5.62
C GLY A 136 -12.10 -6.83 5.67
N ASN A 137 -12.69 -6.34 4.58
CA ASN A 137 -12.92 -4.90 4.35
C ASN A 137 -13.81 -4.23 5.41
N ALA A 138 -14.75 -4.96 6.00
CA ALA A 138 -15.71 -4.41 6.97
C ALA A 138 -15.04 -3.80 8.21
N VAL A 139 -13.83 -4.26 8.55
CA VAL A 139 -13.07 -3.82 9.73
C VAL A 139 -11.76 -3.13 9.37
N LEU A 140 -11.54 -2.86 8.08
CA LEU A 140 -10.34 -2.20 7.54
C LEU A 140 -10.71 -0.97 6.69
N PRO A 141 -11.30 0.08 7.28
CA PRO A 141 -11.88 1.18 6.51
C PRO A 141 -10.88 1.93 5.62
N ILE A 142 -9.61 2.05 6.04
CA ILE A 142 -8.57 2.71 5.22
C ILE A 142 -8.23 1.82 4.01
N GLN A 143 -7.95 0.53 4.23
CA GLN A 143 -7.61 -0.41 3.16
C GLN A 143 -8.79 -0.67 2.22
N ALA A 144 -10.03 -0.72 2.74
CA ALA A 144 -11.25 -0.88 1.96
C ALA A 144 -11.55 0.33 1.07
N ALA A 145 -11.02 1.51 1.42
CA ALA A 145 -11.15 2.73 0.64
C ALA A 145 -10.07 2.88 -0.44
N MET A 146 -9.06 2.00 -0.49
CA MET A 146 -8.11 1.96 -1.61
C MET A 146 -8.81 1.48 -2.89
N LYS A 147 -8.70 2.26 -3.97
CA LYS A 147 -9.44 2.00 -5.21
C LYS A 147 -8.62 2.32 -6.45
N ARG A 148 -8.65 1.44 -7.45
CA ARG A 148 -8.17 1.75 -8.78
C ARG A 148 -9.05 2.82 -9.43
N CYS A 149 -8.40 3.75 -10.14
CA CYS A 149 -9.03 4.85 -10.85
C CYS A 149 -8.23 5.19 -12.10
N ILE A 150 -8.89 5.92 -13.00
CA ILE A 150 -8.21 6.62 -14.10
C ILE A 150 -7.96 8.06 -13.68
N LEU A 151 -6.68 8.43 -13.61
CA LEU A 151 -6.21 9.76 -13.23
C LEU A 151 -5.62 10.47 -14.46
N ASN A 152 -6.18 11.62 -14.84
CA ASN A 152 -5.65 12.39 -15.96
C ASN A 152 -4.38 13.17 -15.57
N ASP A 153 -3.64 13.71 -16.55
CA ASP A 153 -2.38 14.44 -16.32
C ASP A 153 -2.52 15.70 -15.43
N ALA A 154 -3.74 16.23 -15.28
CA ALA A 154 -4.03 17.34 -14.37
C ALA A 154 -4.25 16.89 -12.90
N GLY A 155 -4.18 15.58 -12.63
CA GLY A 155 -4.43 15.03 -11.29
C GLY A 155 -5.90 14.90 -10.93
N VAL A 156 -6.79 14.84 -11.91
CA VAL A 156 -8.24 14.70 -11.72
C VAL A 156 -8.67 13.27 -12.03
N VAL A 157 -9.31 12.62 -11.06
CA VAL A 157 -9.93 11.30 -11.26
C VAL A 157 -11.05 11.43 -12.29
N GLN A 158 -10.93 10.71 -13.41
CA GLN A 158 -11.95 10.65 -14.45
C GLN A 158 -13.09 9.72 -14.05
N TYR A 159 -12.73 8.53 -13.56
CA TYR A 159 -13.65 7.55 -12.99
C TYR A 159 -12.89 6.52 -12.16
N TYR A 160 -13.61 5.88 -11.24
CA TYR A 160 -13.13 4.70 -10.51
C TYR A 160 -13.39 3.44 -11.32
N LEU A 161 -12.51 2.46 -11.21
CA LEU A 161 -12.67 1.14 -11.81
C LEU A 161 -13.54 0.25 -10.91
N ASP A 162 -14.14 -0.78 -11.51
CA ASP A 162 -14.91 -1.77 -10.77
C ASP A 162 -13.99 -2.48 -9.74
N PRO A 163 -14.46 -2.65 -8.49
CA PRO A 163 -13.65 -3.22 -7.42
C PRO A 163 -13.27 -4.68 -7.62
N ALA A 164 -13.92 -5.41 -8.53
CA ALA A 164 -13.64 -6.79 -8.88
C ALA A 164 -13.08 -6.96 -10.31
N ASP A 165 -13.15 -5.95 -11.17
CA ASP A 165 -12.72 -6.06 -12.58
C ASP A 165 -12.32 -4.71 -13.18
N SER A 166 -11.01 -4.44 -13.25
CA SER A 166 -10.45 -3.20 -13.80
C SER A 166 -10.73 -2.97 -15.30
N THR A 167 -11.25 -3.96 -16.03
CA THR A 167 -11.71 -3.75 -17.40
C THR A 167 -13.04 -2.98 -17.47
N LYS A 168 -13.66 -2.71 -16.32
CA LYS A 168 -14.91 -1.98 -16.17
C LYS A 168 -14.74 -0.78 -15.25
N LYS A 169 -15.59 0.22 -15.45
CA LYS A 169 -15.82 1.33 -14.52
C LYS A 169 -16.66 0.82 -13.34
N ALA A 170 -16.67 1.58 -12.24
CA ALA A 170 -17.44 1.24 -11.05
C ALA A 170 -18.97 1.12 -11.27
N ASP A 171 -19.50 1.63 -12.39
CA ASP A 171 -20.90 1.46 -12.80
C ASP A 171 -21.14 0.20 -13.67
N GLY A 172 -20.10 -0.59 -13.94
CA GLY A 172 -20.13 -1.80 -14.76
C GLY A 172 -19.92 -1.58 -16.27
N SER A 173 -19.84 -0.34 -16.75
CA SER A 173 -19.53 -0.05 -18.16
C SER A 173 -18.05 -0.30 -18.50
N PRO A 174 -17.67 -0.52 -19.77
CA PRO A 174 -16.26 -0.76 -20.13
C PRO A 174 -15.34 0.42 -19.77
N ALA A 175 -14.15 0.14 -19.27
CA ALA A 175 -13.12 1.13 -18.96
C ALA A 175 -11.96 1.10 -19.98
N ASN A 176 -11.46 2.28 -20.35
CA ASN A 176 -10.22 2.40 -21.12
C ASN A 176 -9.03 2.44 -20.15
N ILE A 177 -8.20 1.39 -20.19
CA ILE A 177 -7.03 1.21 -19.31
C ILE A 177 -5.70 1.16 -20.08
N ASP A 178 -5.75 1.42 -21.38
CA ASP A 178 -4.61 1.48 -22.31
C ASP A 178 -3.89 2.85 -22.29
N GLY A 179 -4.40 3.78 -21.47
CA GLY A 179 -3.87 5.13 -21.33
C GLY A 179 -4.59 6.21 -22.12
N THR A 180 -5.65 5.87 -22.86
CA THR A 180 -6.49 6.83 -23.61
C THR A 180 -7.16 7.84 -22.68
N ASP A 181 -7.76 7.37 -21.58
CA ASP A 181 -8.52 8.21 -20.64
C ASP A 181 -7.65 8.76 -19.49
N GLY A 182 -6.41 8.27 -19.34
CA GLY A 182 -5.50 8.66 -18.26
C GLY A 182 -4.69 7.48 -17.71
N GLN A 183 -4.04 7.68 -16.57
CA GLN A 183 -3.20 6.68 -15.91
C GLN A 183 -4.04 5.80 -14.98
N VAL A 184 -3.78 4.49 -15.00
CA VAL A 184 -4.37 3.54 -14.06
C VAL A 184 -3.63 3.61 -12.73
N MET A 185 -4.27 4.17 -11.71
CA MET A 185 -3.66 4.42 -10.41
C MET A 185 -4.50 3.79 -9.29
N VAL A 186 -3.88 3.43 -8.17
CA VAL A 186 -4.58 3.15 -6.90
C VAL A 186 -4.59 4.42 -6.06
N GLU A 187 -5.78 4.95 -5.81
CA GLU A 187 -6.00 6.01 -4.83
C GLU A 187 -5.92 5.41 -3.42
N MET A 188 -5.08 6.00 -2.57
CA MET A 188 -4.96 5.65 -1.16
C MET A 188 -5.35 6.86 -0.32
N PRO A 189 -6.39 6.77 0.52
CA PRO A 189 -6.83 7.89 1.35
C PRO A 189 -5.83 8.18 2.47
N ALA A 190 -5.77 9.44 2.88
CA ALA A 190 -5.00 9.88 4.02
C ALA A 190 -5.44 9.18 5.31
N PHE A 191 -4.45 8.81 6.13
CA PHE A 191 -4.69 8.25 7.45
C PHE A 191 -3.66 8.75 8.47
N TYR A 192 -4.05 8.67 9.73
CA TYR A 192 -3.22 9.00 10.87
C TYR A 192 -2.61 7.73 11.44
N TYR A 193 -1.40 7.84 11.99
CA TYR A 193 -0.71 6.70 12.56
C TYR A 193 0.01 7.05 13.86
N ARG A 194 0.29 6.01 14.64
CA ARG A 194 1.08 6.04 15.86
C ARG A 194 2.03 4.84 15.86
N TYR A 195 3.27 5.10 16.26
CA TYR A 195 4.28 4.08 16.51
C TYR A 195 4.76 4.18 17.96
N LEU A 196 4.85 3.06 18.66
CA LEU A 196 5.46 2.95 19.98
C LEU A 196 6.38 1.72 20.02
N TYR A 197 7.37 1.75 20.90
CA TYR A 197 8.21 0.60 21.21
C TYR A 197 8.33 0.47 22.73
N ASP A 198 8.07 -0.73 23.25
CA ASP A 198 8.20 -1.04 24.68
C ASP A 198 8.79 -2.44 24.86
N GLY A 199 9.89 -2.55 25.63
CA GLY A 199 10.62 -3.81 25.82
C GLY A 199 11.17 -4.37 24.51
N SER A 200 10.45 -5.32 23.90
CA SER A 200 10.71 -5.97 22.61
C SER A 200 9.56 -5.79 21.60
N VAL A 201 8.53 -5.04 21.97
CA VAL A 201 7.28 -4.95 21.22
C VAL A 201 7.24 -3.67 20.42
N HIS A 202 7.14 -3.79 19.11
CA HIS A 202 6.77 -2.70 18.22
C HIS A 202 5.25 -2.63 18.12
N LEU A 203 4.67 -1.44 18.26
CA LEU A 203 3.24 -1.18 18.05
C LEU A 203 3.07 -0.21 16.89
N TRP A 204 2.24 -0.60 15.92
CA TRP A 204 1.74 0.31 14.89
C TRP A 204 0.23 0.35 14.93
N GLU A 205 -0.34 1.55 15.06
CA GLU A 205 -1.77 1.78 14.96
C GLU A 205 -2.06 2.84 13.91
N ILE A 206 -3.20 2.69 13.24
CA ILE A 206 -3.71 3.63 12.25
C ILE A 206 -5.14 4.05 12.58
N SER A 207 -5.55 5.21 12.10
CA SER A 207 -6.91 5.73 12.21
C SER A 207 -7.28 6.58 10.99
N PRO A 208 -8.51 6.48 10.45
CA PRO A 208 -8.97 7.32 9.34
C PRO A 208 -9.25 8.76 9.79
N VAL A 209 -9.29 9.04 11.10
CA VAL A 209 -9.57 10.36 11.66
C VAL A 209 -8.44 10.80 12.59
N ALA A 210 -8.30 12.11 12.78
CA ALA A 210 -7.32 12.66 13.71
C ALA A 210 -7.64 12.24 15.15
N LYS A 211 -6.62 11.80 15.90
CA LYS A 211 -6.75 11.38 17.31
C LYS A 211 -5.54 11.85 18.12
N ALA A 212 -5.74 12.04 19.42
CA ALA A 212 -4.64 12.36 20.33
C ALA A 212 -3.57 11.26 20.31
N GLY A 213 -2.31 11.67 20.16
CA GLY A 213 -1.16 10.76 20.05
C GLY A 213 -0.94 10.15 18.66
N PHE A 214 -1.79 10.45 17.69
CA PHE A 214 -1.60 10.08 16.29
C PHE A 214 -1.13 11.29 15.48
N THR A 215 -0.37 11.05 14.42
CA THR A 215 0.07 12.07 13.47
C THR A 215 -0.35 11.68 12.07
N LEU A 216 -0.59 12.66 11.19
CA LEU A 216 -0.85 12.37 9.78
C LEU A 216 0.36 11.61 9.21
N HIS A 217 0.11 10.50 8.52
CA HIS A 217 1.19 9.69 7.98
C HIS A 217 2.04 10.50 6.96
N PRO A 218 3.39 10.45 7.00
CA PRO A 218 4.26 11.31 6.20
C PRO A 218 3.98 11.30 4.70
N ALA A 219 3.48 10.19 4.15
CA ALA A 219 3.07 10.07 2.75
C ALA A 219 2.09 11.16 2.30
N PHE A 220 1.25 11.64 3.22
CA PHE A 220 0.20 12.63 2.99
C PHE A 220 0.62 14.05 3.35
N VAL A 221 1.90 14.28 3.65
CA VAL A 221 2.52 15.62 3.76
C VAL A 221 3.39 15.86 2.52
N LYS A 222 2.74 15.96 1.36
CA LYS A 222 3.40 16.10 0.05
C LYS A 222 3.90 17.53 -0.13
N ASN A 223 5.21 17.69 -0.35
CA ASN A 223 5.84 19.01 -0.55
C ASN A 223 5.50 20.01 0.57
N GLY A 224 5.39 19.52 1.81
CA GLY A 224 5.01 20.34 2.98
C GLY A 224 3.52 20.62 3.11
N VAL A 225 2.67 20.07 2.23
CA VAL A 225 1.22 20.30 2.22
C VAL A 225 0.49 18.99 2.56
N ASN A 226 -0.49 19.08 3.47
CA ASN A 226 -1.37 17.97 3.79
C ASN A 226 -2.30 17.69 2.60
N VAL A 227 -2.33 16.44 2.12
CA VAL A 227 -3.22 15.98 1.05
C VAL A 227 -4.18 14.93 1.58
N SER A 228 -5.39 14.86 1.01
CA SER A 228 -6.43 13.90 1.42
C SER A 228 -6.23 12.50 0.85
N ALA A 229 -5.41 12.36 -0.19
CA ALA A 229 -5.09 11.10 -0.83
C ALA A 229 -3.72 11.17 -1.52
N ARG A 230 -3.15 10.00 -1.81
CA ARG A 230 -1.98 9.80 -2.66
C ARG A 230 -2.30 8.73 -3.69
N TYR A 231 -1.63 8.78 -4.83
CA TYR A 231 -1.85 7.80 -5.90
C TYR A 231 -0.56 7.07 -6.21
N ILE A 232 -0.64 5.75 -6.32
CA ILE A 232 0.45 4.91 -6.81
C ILE A 232 0.01 4.22 -8.10
N GLY A 233 0.90 4.07 -9.08
CA GLY A 233 0.62 3.34 -10.30
C GLY A 233 0.15 1.94 -9.96
N ALA A 234 -1.01 1.54 -10.50
CA ALA A 234 -1.52 0.18 -10.34
C ALA A 234 -0.51 -0.84 -10.89
N TYR A 235 0.27 -0.45 -11.90
CA TYR A 235 1.27 -1.28 -12.55
C TYR A 235 2.68 -0.73 -12.37
N GLU A 236 3.65 -1.56 -12.72
CA GLU A 236 5.02 -1.12 -12.95
C GLU A 236 5.08 -0.09 -14.08
N GLY A 237 6.06 0.81 -14.00
CA GLY A 237 6.15 1.96 -14.89
C GLY A 237 6.33 1.56 -16.35
N VAL A 238 5.52 2.14 -17.22
CA VAL A 238 5.60 2.04 -18.69
C VAL A 238 6.07 3.39 -19.24
N MET A 239 6.61 3.43 -20.45
CA MET A 239 6.97 4.69 -21.10
C MET A 239 5.91 5.14 -22.10
N TYR A 240 5.58 6.43 -22.08
CA TYR A 240 4.90 7.11 -23.17
C TYR A 240 5.94 7.90 -23.97
N ASP A 241 6.21 7.44 -25.19
CA ASP A 241 7.06 8.11 -26.16
C ASP A 241 6.30 9.32 -26.72
N VAL A 242 6.80 10.52 -26.39
CA VAL A 242 6.16 11.78 -26.82
C VAL A 242 6.31 11.99 -28.31
N SER A 243 7.46 11.62 -28.87
CA SER A 243 7.79 11.80 -30.29
C SER A 243 6.95 10.90 -31.20
N ALA A 244 6.56 9.72 -30.71
CA ALA A 244 5.69 8.77 -31.41
C ALA A 244 4.21 8.85 -30.95
N SER A 245 3.92 9.68 -29.94
CA SER A 245 2.59 9.83 -29.33
C SER A 245 1.96 8.51 -28.88
N ARG A 246 2.75 7.62 -28.27
CA ARG A 246 2.28 6.28 -27.90
C ARG A 246 2.97 5.67 -26.69
N TYR A 247 2.29 4.73 -26.04
CA TYR A 247 2.90 3.89 -25.02
C TYR A 247 3.73 2.78 -25.67
N THR A 248 4.97 2.62 -25.22
CA THR A 248 5.94 1.68 -25.77
C THR A 248 6.33 0.59 -24.78
N ASN A 249 6.87 -0.52 -25.27
CA ASN A 249 7.28 -1.66 -24.48
C ASN A 249 8.76 -1.57 -24.13
N GLY A 250 9.11 -1.86 -22.88
CA GLY A 250 10.50 -1.88 -22.44
C GLY A 250 11.28 -3.08 -22.95
N VAL A 251 12.33 -2.80 -23.70
CA VAL A 251 13.36 -3.74 -24.13
C VAL A 251 14.72 -3.05 -23.97
N TYR A 252 15.67 -3.74 -23.35
CA TYR A 252 17.07 -3.44 -23.48
C TYR A 252 17.82 -4.71 -23.84
N ASP A 253 18.32 -4.74 -25.06
CA ASP A 253 19.13 -5.81 -25.55
C ASP A 253 20.62 -5.44 -25.57
N PRO A 254 21.45 -6.05 -24.70
CA PRO A 254 22.85 -5.68 -24.57
C PRO A 254 23.67 -6.10 -25.80
N VAL A 255 24.93 -5.63 -25.84
CA VAL A 255 25.89 -5.94 -26.92
C VAL A 255 25.85 -7.41 -27.30
N PHE A 256 25.51 -7.67 -28.56
CA PHE A 256 25.55 -9.00 -29.16
C PHE A 256 26.32 -8.97 -30.48
N ASP A 257 27.44 -9.71 -30.52
CA ASP A 257 28.46 -9.65 -31.59
C ASP A 257 28.03 -10.19 -32.96
N GLN A 258 26.81 -10.71 -33.07
CA GLN A 258 26.30 -11.35 -34.27
C GLN A 258 25.00 -10.74 -34.76
N THR A 259 24.62 -9.54 -34.33
CA THR A 259 23.40 -8.89 -34.83
C THR A 259 23.55 -8.64 -36.32
N THR A 260 22.63 -9.14 -37.14
CA THR A 260 22.66 -8.98 -38.59
C THR A 260 21.62 -7.96 -39.04
N PHE A 261 22.06 -7.03 -39.86
CA PHE A 261 21.26 -6.01 -40.51
C PHE A 261 21.18 -6.37 -42.00
N THR A 262 19.96 -6.49 -42.53
CA THR A 262 19.73 -6.85 -43.94
C THR A 262 18.97 -5.73 -44.63
N ALA A 263 19.65 -5.00 -45.49
CA ALA A 263 19.16 -3.84 -46.22
C ALA A 263 17.96 -4.19 -47.12
N ALA A 264 18.08 -5.29 -47.88
CA ALA A 264 17.08 -5.70 -48.85
C ALA A 264 15.68 -5.96 -48.22
N THR A 265 15.65 -6.37 -46.96
CA THR A 265 14.43 -6.71 -46.22
C THR A 265 14.20 -5.81 -45.00
N LYS A 266 15.03 -4.78 -44.81
CA LYS A 266 15.04 -3.89 -43.64
C LYS A 266 14.97 -4.63 -42.31
N THR A 267 15.66 -5.76 -42.22
CA THR A 267 15.53 -6.68 -41.08
C THR A 267 16.70 -6.52 -40.12
N ILE A 268 16.40 -6.42 -38.83
CA ILE A 268 17.37 -6.57 -37.74
C ILE A 268 17.11 -7.93 -37.09
N THR A 269 18.12 -8.79 -37.08
CA THR A 269 18.01 -10.14 -36.52
C THR A 269 19.09 -10.36 -35.48
N GLN A 270 18.74 -11.00 -34.37
CA GLN A 270 19.73 -11.52 -33.43
C GLN A 270 19.80 -13.04 -33.52
N PRO A 271 20.68 -13.59 -34.36
CA PRO A 271 20.77 -15.02 -34.56
C PRO A 271 21.10 -15.73 -33.23
N ASN A 272 20.58 -16.95 -33.08
CA ASN A 272 20.80 -17.80 -31.90
C ASN A 272 20.24 -17.25 -30.59
N ARG A 273 19.27 -16.33 -30.67
CA ARG A 273 18.54 -15.80 -29.52
C ARG A 273 17.06 -16.14 -29.63
N THR A 274 16.43 -16.45 -28.49
CA THR A 274 15.04 -16.92 -28.50
C THR A 274 14.06 -15.75 -28.58
N ASN A 275 14.08 -14.82 -27.62
CA ASN A 275 13.04 -13.78 -27.48
C ASN A 275 13.61 -12.34 -27.24
N PRO A 276 14.62 -11.87 -27.99
CA PRO A 276 15.15 -10.51 -27.79
C PRO A 276 14.14 -9.39 -28.06
N TYR A 277 13.17 -9.63 -28.94
CA TYR A 277 12.25 -8.60 -29.42
C TYR A 277 10.77 -8.88 -29.13
N THR A 278 10.47 -9.98 -28.43
CA THR A 278 9.09 -10.40 -28.10
C THR A 278 8.21 -9.30 -27.50
N PRO A 279 8.72 -8.36 -26.67
CA PRO A 279 7.88 -7.28 -26.15
C PRO A 279 7.54 -6.17 -27.15
N LEU A 280 8.30 -6.01 -28.25
CA LEU A 280 8.13 -4.90 -29.18
C LEU A 280 6.81 -5.00 -29.96
N GLN A 281 6.26 -3.85 -30.31
CA GLN A 281 5.05 -3.69 -31.10
C GLN A 281 5.31 -2.82 -32.34
N VAL A 282 4.45 -2.91 -33.34
CA VAL A 282 4.56 -2.11 -34.57
C VAL A 282 4.49 -0.60 -34.24
N GLY A 283 5.53 0.08 -34.72
CA GLY A 283 5.87 1.48 -34.57
C GLY A 283 6.37 1.88 -33.18
N ASP A 284 6.76 0.92 -32.34
CA ASP A 284 7.71 1.21 -31.26
C ASP A 284 9.01 1.75 -31.89
N LYS A 285 9.61 2.75 -31.25
CA LYS A 285 10.93 3.24 -31.64
C LYS A 285 12.02 2.53 -30.86
N ILE A 286 13.05 2.11 -31.57
CA ILE A 286 14.24 1.48 -31.01
C ILE A 286 15.47 2.31 -31.35
N LYS A 287 16.45 2.27 -30.46
CA LYS A 287 17.78 2.79 -30.68
C LYS A 287 18.75 1.64 -30.90
N VAL A 288 19.49 1.71 -32.00
CA VAL A 288 20.61 0.82 -32.31
C VAL A 288 21.90 1.57 -32.05
N SER A 289 22.84 0.92 -31.37
CA SER A 289 24.17 1.49 -31.13
C SER A 289 25.29 0.44 -31.11
N GLY A 290 26.53 0.88 -31.31
CA GLY A 290 27.72 0.03 -31.30
C GLY A 290 28.13 -0.52 -32.67
N THR A 291 27.40 -0.20 -33.73
CA THR A 291 27.67 -0.72 -35.08
C THR A 291 28.50 0.25 -35.92
N ALA A 292 28.85 -0.12 -37.16
CA ALA A 292 29.59 0.78 -38.04
C ALA A 292 28.62 1.65 -38.87
N ASN A 293 27.52 1.07 -39.36
CA ASN A 293 26.66 1.71 -40.35
C ASN A 293 25.23 1.96 -39.90
N ASN A 294 24.71 1.22 -38.92
CA ASN A 294 23.32 1.29 -38.48
C ASN A 294 23.12 1.90 -37.08
N ASN A 295 24.00 2.79 -36.62
CA ASN A 295 23.72 3.54 -35.37
C ASN A 295 22.62 4.57 -35.61
N GLY A 296 21.56 4.54 -34.81
CA GLY A 296 20.45 5.47 -34.96
C GLY A 296 19.16 5.02 -34.31
N THR A 297 18.10 5.75 -34.60
CA THR A 297 16.74 5.45 -34.19
C THR A 297 15.99 4.83 -35.36
N PHE A 298 15.24 3.77 -35.08
CA PHE A 298 14.46 3.02 -36.05
C PHE A 298 13.05 2.78 -35.54
N THR A 299 12.08 2.73 -36.46
CA THR A 299 10.67 2.49 -36.19
C THR A 299 10.33 1.06 -36.57
N VAL A 300 9.81 0.26 -35.63
CA VAL A 300 9.48 -1.16 -35.87
C VAL A 300 8.33 -1.27 -36.87
N ALA A 301 8.56 -1.87 -38.04
CA ALA A 301 7.54 -2.08 -39.07
C ALA A 301 6.82 -3.43 -38.90
N THR A 302 7.54 -4.48 -38.52
CA THR A 302 6.96 -5.79 -38.18
C THR A 302 7.68 -6.43 -37.01
N THR A 303 6.95 -7.17 -36.20
CA THR A 303 7.44 -7.83 -34.99
C THR A 303 7.70 -9.32 -35.21
N GLY A 304 8.65 -9.85 -34.45
CA GLY A 304 8.96 -11.26 -34.31
C GLY A 304 9.85 -11.45 -33.08
N ASP A 305 10.01 -12.69 -32.62
CA ASP A 305 10.75 -12.93 -31.38
C ASP A 305 12.26 -12.67 -31.55
N GLN A 306 12.85 -13.20 -32.63
CA GLN A 306 14.28 -13.11 -32.95
C GLN A 306 14.62 -11.97 -33.91
N SER A 307 13.67 -11.55 -34.74
CA SER A 307 13.87 -10.56 -35.78
C SER A 307 12.69 -9.60 -35.88
N ILE A 308 13.01 -8.39 -36.28
CA ILE A 308 12.06 -7.31 -36.58
C ILE A 308 12.41 -6.72 -37.93
N THR A 309 11.43 -6.09 -38.57
CA THR A 309 11.72 -5.16 -39.67
C THR A 309 11.54 -3.73 -39.20
N VAL A 310 12.21 -2.80 -39.86
CA VAL A 310 12.15 -1.37 -39.57
C VAL A 310 11.69 -0.55 -40.78
N GLU A 311 11.18 0.65 -40.54
CA GLU A 311 10.72 1.55 -41.61
C GLU A 311 11.89 2.21 -42.35
N GLU A 312 12.96 2.54 -41.64
CA GLU A 312 14.13 3.22 -42.17
C GLU A 312 15.05 2.28 -42.97
N ASP A 313 15.92 2.85 -43.80
CA ASP A 313 16.86 2.05 -44.59
C ASP A 313 18.00 1.54 -43.71
N LEU A 314 18.40 0.28 -43.94
CA LEU A 314 19.56 -0.34 -43.30
C LEU A 314 20.71 -0.49 -44.31
N VAL A 315 21.92 -0.60 -43.78
CA VAL A 315 23.10 -1.05 -44.52
C VAL A 315 23.40 -2.48 -44.11
N ASP A 316 23.71 -3.35 -45.07
CA ASP A 316 24.09 -4.74 -44.79
C ASP A 316 25.33 -4.77 -43.88
N GLU A 317 25.18 -5.30 -42.67
CA GLU A 317 26.30 -5.54 -41.76
C GLU A 317 25.97 -6.66 -40.76
N THR A 318 27.02 -7.30 -40.25
CA THR A 318 26.95 -8.09 -39.02
C THR A 318 27.82 -7.39 -38.00
N ALA A 319 27.25 -7.04 -36.85
CA ALA A 319 27.94 -6.21 -35.88
C ALA A 319 27.58 -6.59 -34.43
N SER A 320 28.49 -6.22 -33.53
CA SER A 320 28.19 -5.99 -32.12
C SER A 320 27.21 -4.83 -32.00
N ALA A 321 25.98 -5.12 -31.62
CA ALA A 321 24.93 -4.11 -31.50
C ALA A 321 24.24 -4.18 -30.14
N ILE A 322 23.88 -3.01 -29.61
CA ILE A 322 22.83 -2.84 -28.61
C ILE A 322 21.56 -2.46 -29.36
N VAL A 323 20.44 -3.08 -29.00
CA VAL A 323 19.11 -2.71 -29.50
C VAL A 323 18.19 -2.49 -28.30
N GLU A 324 17.68 -1.29 -28.13
CA GLU A 324 16.86 -0.95 -26.98
C GLU A 324 15.68 -0.09 -27.39
N THR A 325 14.61 -0.07 -26.60
CA THR A 325 13.56 0.93 -26.73
C THR A 325 14.19 2.31 -26.64
N GLU A 326 13.87 3.20 -27.59
CA GLU A 326 14.29 4.59 -27.55
C GLU A 326 13.68 5.27 -26.33
N LYS A 327 14.49 6.07 -25.63
CA LYS A 327 14.10 6.74 -24.39
C LYS A 327 14.65 8.17 -24.41
N ASP A 328 13.76 9.15 -24.43
CA ASP A 328 14.11 10.56 -24.24
C ASP A 328 13.86 10.98 -22.79
N TRP A 329 14.93 11.07 -22.01
CA TRP A 329 14.86 11.49 -20.61
C TRP A 329 14.91 13.01 -20.42
N THR A 330 14.87 13.79 -21.51
CA THR A 330 14.98 15.25 -21.45
C THR A 330 13.88 15.82 -20.55
N ALA A 331 14.30 16.58 -19.53
CA ALA A 331 13.35 17.18 -18.60
C ALA A 331 12.39 18.12 -19.35
N THR A 332 11.12 18.10 -18.98
CA THR A 332 9.98 18.86 -19.50
C THR A 332 9.48 18.49 -20.90
N THR A 333 10.33 18.01 -21.81
CA THR A 333 9.94 17.75 -23.21
C THR A 333 10.03 16.28 -23.63
N GLY A 334 10.81 15.49 -22.91
CA GLY A 334 11.01 14.08 -23.23
C GLY A 334 9.85 13.19 -22.82
N ASP A 335 10.10 11.90 -22.85
CA ASP A 335 9.13 10.85 -22.61
C ASP A 335 8.59 10.89 -21.18
N LYS A 336 7.40 10.28 -21.01
CA LYS A 336 6.65 10.34 -19.75
C LYS A 336 6.52 8.95 -19.14
N LEU A 337 6.84 8.84 -17.85
CA LEU A 337 6.52 7.64 -17.08
C LEU A 337 4.99 7.48 -16.97
N ALA A 338 4.51 6.26 -17.11
CA ALA A 338 3.10 5.92 -17.22
C ALA A 338 2.73 4.70 -16.37
N SER A 339 1.44 4.53 -16.11
CA SER A 339 0.84 3.33 -15.54
C SER A 339 -0.38 2.97 -16.38
N VAL A 340 -0.20 2.03 -17.32
CA VAL A 340 -1.24 1.57 -18.26
C VAL A 340 -1.17 0.05 -18.39
N SER A 341 -2.27 -0.57 -18.79
CA SER A 341 -2.37 -2.02 -19.00
C SER A 341 -1.83 -2.45 -20.36
N GLY A 342 -1.33 -3.69 -20.46
CA GLY A 342 -0.97 -4.34 -21.71
C GLY A 342 0.37 -3.92 -22.30
N LYS A 343 1.30 -3.42 -21.48
CA LYS A 343 2.63 -2.98 -21.91
C LYS A 343 3.72 -3.62 -21.08
N ALA A 344 4.87 -3.93 -21.69
CA ALA A 344 6.02 -4.37 -20.93
C ALA A 344 6.60 -3.15 -20.16
N PRO A 345 6.87 -3.27 -18.85
CA PRO A 345 7.46 -2.19 -18.06
C PRO A 345 8.73 -1.62 -18.71
N ILE A 346 8.93 -0.31 -18.65
CA ILE A 346 10.16 0.31 -19.14
C ILE A 346 11.31 0.06 -18.14
N ASN A 347 12.44 -0.39 -18.66
CA ASN A 347 13.62 -0.77 -17.89
C ASN A 347 14.88 -0.04 -18.37
N TYR A 348 16.01 -0.34 -17.73
CA TYR A 348 17.32 0.21 -18.09
C TYR A 348 17.33 1.75 -18.09
N GLY A 349 16.93 2.32 -16.94
CA GLY A 349 17.06 3.74 -16.61
C GLY A 349 17.63 3.92 -15.19
N THR A 350 18.40 4.98 -14.96
CA THR A 350 18.83 5.34 -13.59
C THR A 350 17.64 5.90 -12.80
N ARG A 351 17.77 6.00 -11.47
CA ARG A 351 16.74 6.68 -10.66
C ARG A 351 16.42 8.09 -11.15
N ALA A 352 17.45 8.85 -11.54
CA ALA A 352 17.29 10.20 -12.10
C ALA A 352 16.51 10.22 -13.41
N ASN A 353 16.71 9.23 -14.28
CA ASN A 353 15.97 9.08 -15.53
C ASN A 353 14.47 8.87 -15.26
N PHE A 354 14.12 7.91 -14.39
CA PHE A 354 12.72 7.66 -14.03
C PHE A 354 12.07 8.84 -13.30
N ARG A 355 12.84 9.55 -12.45
CA ARG A 355 12.39 10.81 -11.82
C ARG A 355 12.06 11.86 -12.88
N ALA A 356 12.90 12.03 -13.88
CA ALA A 356 12.68 12.99 -14.97
C ALA A 356 11.43 12.62 -15.80
N ALA A 357 11.32 11.36 -16.23
CA ALA A 357 10.16 10.89 -16.99
C ALA A 357 8.84 11.04 -16.22
N ALA A 358 8.84 10.82 -14.90
CA ALA A 358 7.65 11.07 -14.10
C ALA A 358 7.28 12.56 -14.04
N LYS A 359 8.28 13.45 -13.85
CA LYS A 359 8.08 14.91 -13.87
C LYS A 359 7.58 15.43 -15.22
N ASN A 360 7.98 14.81 -16.33
CA ASN A 360 7.54 15.17 -17.67
C ASN A 360 6.02 15.01 -17.88
N ARG A 361 5.34 14.22 -17.03
CA ARG A 361 3.89 14.09 -17.09
C ARG A 361 3.15 15.32 -16.59
N GLY A 362 3.77 16.13 -15.72
CA GLY A 362 3.25 17.42 -15.30
C GLY A 362 3.35 17.68 -13.79
N ALA A 363 2.77 18.79 -13.36
CA ALA A 363 2.81 19.20 -11.96
C ALA A 363 2.19 18.15 -11.03
N GLY A 364 2.93 17.79 -9.97
CA GLY A 364 2.50 16.82 -8.98
C GLY A 364 2.85 15.36 -9.30
N TRP A 365 3.17 15.03 -10.56
CA TRP A 365 3.63 13.69 -10.92
C TRP A 365 5.07 13.44 -10.48
N ARG A 366 5.31 12.24 -9.97
CA ARG A 366 6.62 11.80 -9.49
C ARG A 366 6.75 10.29 -9.60
N GLN A 367 7.98 9.82 -9.47
CA GLN A 367 8.24 8.40 -9.23
C GLN A 367 7.76 8.02 -7.83
N GLN A 368 7.45 6.75 -7.60
CA GLN A 368 7.15 6.23 -6.27
C GLN A 368 8.24 6.67 -5.27
N ASP A 369 7.81 7.06 -4.08
CA ASP A 369 8.67 7.64 -3.06
C ASP A 369 8.64 6.84 -1.76
N TYR A 370 9.66 7.07 -0.94
CA TYR A 370 9.89 6.35 0.31
C TYR A 370 8.68 6.39 1.26
N ASP A 371 8.07 7.55 1.46
CA ASP A 371 6.95 7.68 2.41
C ASP A 371 5.68 7.02 1.87
N LEU A 372 5.46 7.04 0.55
CA LEU A 372 4.36 6.31 -0.09
C LEU A 372 4.54 4.78 0.06
N ILE A 373 5.75 4.26 -0.14
CA ILE A 373 6.05 2.83 0.07
C ILE A 373 5.84 2.45 1.54
N LEU A 374 6.32 3.27 2.49
CA LEU A 374 6.11 3.08 3.92
C LEU A 374 4.60 2.97 4.24
N ALA A 375 3.78 3.87 3.69
CA ALA A 375 2.33 3.83 3.94
C ALA A 375 1.72 2.50 3.50
N ILE A 376 2.09 2.00 2.32
CA ILE A 376 1.59 0.72 1.79
C ILE A 376 2.10 -0.46 2.64
N GLN A 377 3.37 -0.43 3.05
CA GLN A 377 3.95 -1.41 3.98
C GLN A 377 3.18 -1.47 5.31
N LEU A 378 2.85 -0.31 5.87
CA LEU A 378 2.10 -0.21 7.12
C LEU A 378 0.67 -0.73 6.96
N LEU A 379 -0.01 -0.37 5.87
CA LEU A 379 -1.36 -0.87 5.60
C LEU A 379 -1.39 -2.40 5.44
N TYR A 380 -0.40 -2.95 4.74
CA TYR A 380 -0.21 -4.40 4.62
C TYR A 380 0.04 -5.05 5.99
N LEU A 381 0.96 -4.50 6.79
CA LEU A 381 1.31 -5.08 8.09
C LEU A 381 0.12 -5.06 9.06
N VAL A 382 -0.63 -3.97 9.09
CA VAL A 382 -1.86 -3.88 9.91
C VAL A 382 -2.92 -4.85 9.40
N GLU A 383 -3.05 -5.01 8.09
CA GLU A 383 -4.04 -5.91 7.49
C GLU A 383 -3.72 -7.39 7.76
N TYR A 384 -2.49 -7.83 7.52
CA TYR A 384 -2.13 -9.26 7.59
C TYR A 384 -1.50 -9.67 8.91
N ALA A 385 -1.02 -8.73 9.72
CA ALA A 385 -0.31 -8.99 10.97
C ALA A 385 0.79 -10.06 10.80
N SER A 386 1.61 -9.89 9.75
CA SER A 386 2.71 -10.78 9.41
C SER A 386 3.68 -10.05 8.49
N PHE A 387 4.97 -10.08 8.78
CA PHE A 387 5.99 -9.62 7.83
C PHE A 387 6.18 -10.58 6.64
N ASN A 388 5.79 -11.85 6.77
CA ASN A 388 5.90 -12.86 5.70
C ASN A 388 4.87 -12.63 4.58
N SER A 389 5.15 -11.65 3.73
CA SER A 389 4.29 -11.23 2.62
C SER A 389 4.08 -12.32 1.58
N GLN A 390 5.13 -13.02 1.17
CA GLN A 390 5.00 -14.12 0.22
C GLN A 390 4.10 -15.24 0.74
N SER A 391 4.12 -15.54 2.04
CA SER A 391 3.20 -16.50 2.64
C SER A 391 1.78 -15.97 2.81
N ALA A 392 1.62 -14.67 3.10
CA ALA A 392 0.32 -14.07 3.42
C ALA A 392 -0.51 -13.73 2.18
N ILE A 393 0.14 -13.24 1.12
CA ILE A 393 -0.53 -12.76 -0.11
C ILE A 393 0.05 -13.36 -1.39
N GLY A 394 0.93 -14.35 -1.26
CA GLY A 394 1.46 -15.14 -2.37
C GLY A 394 2.70 -14.53 -3.01
N LYS A 395 3.62 -15.38 -3.45
CA LYS A 395 4.92 -14.92 -3.97
C LYS A 395 4.83 -14.21 -5.33
N GLY A 396 3.79 -14.48 -6.13
CA GLY A 396 3.69 -13.95 -7.49
C GLY A 396 4.92 -14.30 -8.32
N LEU A 397 5.53 -13.30 -8.97
CA LEU A 397 6.70 -13.48 -9.82
C LEU A 397 8.01 -13.21 -9.07
N THR A 398 8.37 -14.04 -8.09
CA THR A 398 9.66 -13.95 -7.38
C THR A 398 10.56 -15.16 -7.61
N ASP A 399 10.08 -16.22 -8.26
CA ASP A 399 10.76 -17.53 -8.31
C ASP A 399 11.29 -17.91 -9.70
N TRP A 400 11.36 -16.97 -10.64
CA TRP A 400 11.96 -17.17 -11.94
C TRP A 400 13.49 -17.24 -11.85
N GLY A 401 14.04 -18.45 -11.82
CA GLY A 401 15.48 -18.70 -11.69
C GLY A 401 16.33 -17.86 -12.66
N GLY A 402 17.42 -17.28 -12.14
CA GLY A 402 18.23 -16.29 -12.88
C GLY A 402 18.77 -16.80 -14.22
N ALA A 403 19.23 -18.06 -14.30
CA ALA A 403 19.67 -18.65 -15.56
C ALA A 403 18.52 -18.80 -16.58
N SER A 404 17.33 -19.20 -16.11
CA SER A 404 16.13 -19.30 -16.95
C SER A 404 15.69 -17.92 -17.44
N TRP A 405 15.76 -16.89 -16.60
CA TRP A 405 15.42 -15.53 -16.99
C TRP A 405 16.42 -14.95 -18.00
N LEU A 406 17.72 -15.19 -17.78
CA LEU A 406 18.79 -14.83 -18.71
C LEU A 406 18.56 -15.46 -20.08
N ASN A 407 18.24 -16.76 -20.12
CA ASN A 407 18.03 -17.49 -21.36
C ASN A 407 16.71 -17.12 -22.05
N TYR A 408 15.68 -16.75 -21.28
CA TYR A 408 14.38 -16.37 -21.82
C TYR A 408 14.47 -15.05 -22.59
N ASN A 409 14.86 -13.96 -21.92
CA ASN A 409 14.87 -12.62 -22.51
C ASN A 409 15.98 -11.71 -21.95
N ARG A 410 17.11 -12.31 -21.52
CA ARG A 410 18.26 -11.60 -20.94
C ARG A 410 17.94 -10.73 -19.73
N HIS A 411 17.00 -11.16 -18.89
CA HIS A 411 16.56 -10.39 -17.73
C HIS A 411 15.75 -9.12 -18.03
N ASN A 412 15.16 -9.01 -19.22
CA ASN A 412 14.14 -8.00 -19.46
C ASN A 412 12.83 -8.34 -18.72
N PRO A 413 11.92 -7.38 -18.52
CA PRO A 413 10.60 -7.66 -17.97
C PRO A 413 9.93 -8.87 -18.66
N ILE A 414 9.36 -9.76 -17.85
CA ILE A 414 8.80 -11.05 -18.27
C ILE A 414 7.33 -10.87 -18.68
N ASN A 415 6.58 -10.13 -17.86
CA ASN A 415 5.14 -9.95 -18.04
C ASN A 415 4.81 -8.55 -18.54
N TYR A 416 3.72 -8.48 -19.30
CA TYR A 416 3.01 -7.22 -19.54
C TYR A 416 2.25 -6.81 -18.27
N THR A 417 2.05 -5.51 -18.11
CA THR A 417 1.17 -4.93 -17.08
C THR A 417 -0.28 -5.32 -17.30
N GLY A 418 -1.09 -5.36 -16.23
CA GLY A 418 -2.54 -5.56 -16.31
C GLY A 418 -3.01 -7.01 -16.23
N ILE A 419 -2.14 -7.94 -15.84
CA ILE A 419 -2.51 -9.35 -15.62
C ILE A 419 -3.42 -9.55 -14.40
N SER A 420 -3.45 -8.59 -13.47
CA SER A 420 -4.38 -8.52 -12.33
C SER A 420 -5.62 -7.67 -12.61
N ASN A 421 -5.94 -7.38 -13.87
CA ASN A 421 -7.13 -6.58 -14.21
C ASN A 421 -8.41 -7.23 -13.69
N SER A 422 -8.53 -8.55 -13.81
CA SER A 422 -9.67 -9.33 -13.33
C SER A 422 -9.81 -9.42 -11.81
N ASP A 423 -8.88 -8.82 -11.05
CA ASP A 423 -8.94 -8.77 -9.57
C ASP A 423 -9.44 -7.42 -9.04
N GLY A 424 -9.51 -6.40 -9.89
CA GLY A 424 -9.92 -5.06 -9.47
C GLY A 424 -9.06 -4.48 -8.34
N ASN A 425 -9.71 -4.16 -7.22
CA ASN A 425 -9.07 -3.64 -6.00
C ASN A 425 -8.63 -4.76 -5.05
N GLY A 426 -8.83 -6.02 -5.44
CA GLY A 426 -8.52 -7.19 -4.62
C GLY A 426 -7.02 -7.35 -4.36
N THR A 427 -6.73 -8.13 -3.32
CA THR A 427 -5.41 -8.73 -3.12
C THR A 427 -5.48 -10.17 -3.64
N ASN A 428 -4.64 -10.50 -4.62
CA ASN A 428 -4.64 -11.81 -5.25
C ASN A 428 -3.23 -12.17 -5.72
N ASN A 429 -2.99 -13.45 -6.03
CA ASN A 429 -1.77 -13.90 -6.66
C ASN A 429 -2.02 -15.09 -7.58
N VAL A 430 -1.19 -15.19 -8.61
CA VAL A 430 -1.05 -16.37 -9.45
C VAL A 430 0.42 -16.76 -9.46
N ASP A 431 0.67 -18.03 -9.20
CA ASP A 431 2.00 -18.65 -9.26
C ASP A 431 1.97 -19.79 -10.27
N ASN A 432 2.49 -19.52 -11.47
CA ASN A 432 2.63 -20.52 -12.53
C ASN A 432 3.94 -21.31 -12.42
N GLY A 433 4.79 -21.00 -11.44
CA GLY A 433 6.09 -21.60 -11.21
C GLY A 433 7.23 -21.02 -12.07
N ALA A 434 8.45 -21.38 -11.67
CA ALA A 434 9.69 -20.92 -12.30
C ALA A 434 9.73 -21.20 -13.81
N GLY A 435 10.02 -20.16 -14.61
CA GLY A 435 10.15 -20.30 -16.07
C GLY A 435 8.82 -20.17 -16.83
N VAL A 436 7.70 -19.90 -16.15
CA VAL A 436 6.37 -19.80 -16.77
C VAL A 436 5.81 -18.38 -16.63
N VAL A 437 5.50 -17.75 -17.78
CA VAL A 437 4.94 -16.39 -17.83
C VAL A 437 3.58 -16.30 -17.12
N GLY A 438 3.18 -15.10 -16.73
CA GLY A 438 1.87 -14.82 -16.17
C GLY A 438 1.73 -14.99 -14.65
N SER A 439 2.80 -15.31 -13.92
CA SER A 439 2.78 -15.20 -12.45
C SER A 439 2.70 -13.73 -12.02
N TYR A 440 1.94 -13.42 -10.97
CA TYR A 440 1.86 -12.08 -10.40
C TYR A 440 1.34 -12.10 -8.98
N MET A 441 1.52 -10.99 -8.30
CA MET A 441 0.75 -10.68 -7.10
C MET A 441 0.14 -9.28 -7.22
N SER A 442 -0.96 -9.04 -6.54
CA SER A 442 -1.58 -7.73 -6.42
C SER A 442 -1.91 -7.51 -4.95
N TYR A 443 -1.55 -6.36 -4.39
CA TYR A 443 -2.01 -5.93 -3.06
C TYR A 443 -2.91 -4.71 -3.21
N ARG A 444 -4.20 -4.85 -2.88
CA ARG A 444 -5.17 -3.74 -2.95
C ARG A 444 -5.19 -3.03 -4.31
N GLY A 445 -5.09 -3.81 -5.39
CA GLY A 445 -4.99 -3.31 -6.77
C GLY A 445 -3.59 -2.83 -7.21
N ILE A 446 -2.56 -2.96 -6.38
CA ILE A 446 -1.17 -2.66 -6.75
C ILE A 446 -0.53 -3.96 -7.27
N GLU A 447 -0.50 -4.12 -8.60
CA GLU A 447 0.10 -5.26 -9.28
C GLU A 447 1.63 -5.25 -9.13
N ASN A 448 2.21 -6.43 -8.91
CA ASN A 448 3.64 -6.67 -8.72
C ASN A 448 4.26 -5.67 -7.73
N TRP A 449 3.60 -5.46 -6.58
CA TRP A 449 4.13 -4.60 -5.53
C TRP A 449 5.53 -5.05 -5.10
N TYR A 450 5.76 -6.36 -5.10
CA TYR A 450 7.07 -7.01 -5.05
C TYR A 450 7.23 -8.03 -6.18
N GLY A 451 8.46 -8.50 -6.40
CA GLY A 451 8.80 -9.40 -7.50
C GLY A 451 8.83 -8.72 -8.87
N HIS A 452 8.94 -9.54 -9.92
CA HIS A 452 9.12 -9.15 -11.32
C HIS A 452 10.39 -8.32 -11.57
N ILE A 453 10.33 -7.00 -11.48
CA ILE A 453 11.49 -6.12 -11.56
C ILE A 453 11.62 -5.27 -10.30
N LEU A 454 12.84 -4.85 -9.97
CA LEU A 454 13.06 -3.86 -8.91
C LEU A 454 12.49 -2.51 -9.33
N LYS A 455 11.93 -1.79 -8.36
CA LYS A 455 11.41 -0.45 -8.57
C LYS A 455 12.25 0.56 -7.81
N TRP A 456 12.80 1.53 -8.53
CA TRP A 456 13.45 2.69 -7.94
C TRP A 456 12.52 3.41 -6.94
N VAL A 457 13.09 3.90 -5.84
CA VAL A 457 12.40 4.66 -4.80
C VAL A 457 13.07 6.02 -4.63
N ASP A 458 12.30 7.07 -4.88
CA ASP A 458 12.71 8.45 -4.62
C ASP A 458 12.50 8.85 -3.16
N GLY A 459 13.04 10.01 -2.76
CA GLY A 459 12.81 10.54 -1.40
C GLY A 459 13.62 9.86 -0.29
N ILE A 460 14.54 8.95 -0.61
CA ILE A 460 15.54 8.40 0.34
C ILE A 460 16.93 8.35 -0.27
N ASN A 461 17.93 8.80 0.48
CA ASN A 461 19.36 8.63 0.21
C ASN A 461 20.02 7.99 1.43
N ILE A 462 21.07 7.20 1.21
CA ILE A 462 21.85 6.59 2.28
C ILE A 462 23.29 7.02 2.07
N ASN A 463 23.95 7.55 3.10
CA ASN A 463 25.39 7.79 3.04
C ASN A 463 26.07 7.09 4.20
N ASP A 464 26.98 6.17 3.89
CA ASP A 464 27.70 5.38 4.91
C ASP A 464 26.75 4.75 5.94
N ARG A 465 25.65 4.18 5.43
CA ARG A 465 24.56 3.53 6.18
C ARG A 465 23.62 4.48 6.95
N VAL A 466 23.82 5.79 6.88
CA VAL A 466 22.90 6.78 7.48
C VAL A 466 21.83 7.16 6.45
N PRO A 467 20.54 6.90 6.71
CA PRO A 467 19.45 7.30 5.83
C PRO A 467 19.04 8.76 6.01
N TYR A 468 18.77 9.43 4.89
CA TYR A 468 18.26 10.78 4.76
C TYR A 468 17.00 10.72 3.91
N VAL A 469 15.89 11.29 4.40
CA VAL A 469 14.59 11.19 3.73
C VAL A 469 13.96 12.56 3.45
N SER A 470 13.18 12.64 2.37
CA SER A 470 12.40 13.83 2.01
C SER A 470 11.09 13.41 1.36
N ASN A 471 10.03 14.17 1.63
CA ASN A 471 8.77 14.10 0.86
C ASN A 471 8.53 15.39 0.06
N ASN A 472 9.61 16.14 -0.21
CA ASN A 472 9.59 17.33 -1.04
C ASN A 472 10.25 17.04 -2.39
N ASP A 473 9.46 16.84 -3.43
CA ASP A 473 9.93 16.44 -4.76
C ASP A 473 10.76 17.52 -5.51
N SER A 474 10.66 18.77 -5.05
CA SER A 474 11.48 19.88 -5.53
C SER A 474 12.94 19.75 -5.12
N THR A 475 13.22 19.02 -4.03
CA THR A 475 14.58 18.78 -3.52
C THR A 475 15.07 17.37 -3.81
N PHE A 476 14.29 16.54 -4.50
CA PHE A 476 14.72 15.18 -4.82
C PHE A 476 15.96 15.19 -5.71
N ALA A 477 17.04 14.63 -5.16
CA ALA A 477 18.34 14.56 -5.79
C ALA A 477 19.10 13.34 -5.25
N ASP A 478 20.01 12.82 -6.07
CA ASP A 478 20.86 11.69 -5.69
C ASP A 478 22.13 12.18 -4.96
N ASN A 479 22.77 11.29 -4.20
CA ASN A 479 24.08 11.52 -3.58
C ASN A 479 24.18 12.79 -2.71
N THR A 480 23.09 13.14 -2.02
CA THR A 480 23.05 14.35 -1.19
C THR A 480 22.17 14.20 0.04
N ALA A 481 22.51 14.91 1.10
CA ALA A 481 21.65 15.14 2.26
C ALA A 481 20.92 16.49 2.18
N THR A 482 21.26 17.33 1.19
CA THR A 482 20.70 18.68 1.08
C THR A 482 19.21 18.61 0.74
N GLY A 483 18.37 19.22 1.58
CA GLY A 483 16.91 19.13 1.43
C GLY A 483 16.30 17.83 1.97
N TYR A 484 17.09 16.99 2.63
CA TYR A 484 16.66 15.75 3.28
C TYR A 484 16.88 15.83 4.79
N ILE A 485 16.08 15.06 5.54
CA ILE A 485 16.15 14.94 6.99
C ILE A 485 16.83 13.61 7.33
N ALA A 486 17.91 13.65 8.10
CA ALA A 486 18.53 12.44 8.62
C ALA A 486 17.57 11.72 9.58
N LEU A 487 17.41 10.40 9.44
CA LEU A 487 16.56 9.62 10.35
C LEU A 487 17.20 9.35 11.72
N GLY A 488 18.46 9.74 11.93
CA GLY A 488 19.16 9.57 13.21
C GLY A 488 19.53 8.12 13.53
N ILE A 489 19.57 7.25 12.50
CA ILE A 489 19.91 5.83 12.62
C ILE A 489 21.07 5.46 11.69
N ALA A 490 21.65 4.29 11.91
CA ALA A 490 22.64 3.69 11.02
C ALA A 490 22.25 2.25 10.71
N LEU A 491 22.11 1.93 9.42
CA LEU A 491 21.76 0.61 8.94
C LEU A 491 22.87 -0.43 9.23
N PRO A 492 22.54 -1.73 9.25
CA PRO A 492 23.51 -2.78 9.53
C PRO A 492 24.66 -2.77 8.52
N PRO A 493 25.90 -3.08 8.96
CA PRO A 493 27.04 -3.21 8.06
C PRO A 493 27.01 -4.47 7.19
N SER A 494 26.16 -5.44 7.54
CA SER A 494 26.04 -6.73 6.87
C SER A 494 24.69 -6.84 6.17
N ASN A 495 24.70 -7.48 5.01
CA ASN A 495 23.49 -7.85 4.28
C ASN A 495 22.92 -9.14 4.87
N GLY A 496 21.60 -9.30 4.82
CA GLY A 496 20.96 -10.48 5.39
C GLY A 496 19.45 -10.35 5.53
N TRP A 497 18.82 -11.47 5.91
CA TRP A 497 17.44 -11.48 6.39
C TRP A 497 17.33 -10.63 7.66
N GLN A 498 16.40 -9.69 7.63
CA GLN A 498 16.24 -8.67 8.66
C GLN A 498 15.70 -9.29 9.96
N SER A 499 16.39 -9.06 11.08
CA SER A 499 16.04 -9.67 12.38
C SER A 499 15.30 -8.72 13.33
N THR A 500 15.47 -7.42 13.17
CA THR A 500 14.74 -6.37 13.90
C THR A 500 14.80 -5.05 13.12
N LEU A 501 13.94 -4.10 13.49
CA LEU A 501 13.80 -2.78 12.89
C LEU A 501 14.33 -1.69 13.83
N HIS A 502 14.76 -0.58 13.25
CA HIS A 502 15.03 0.61 14.05
C HIS A 502 13.76 1.13 14.72
N LYS A 503 13.95 1.71 15.92
CA LYS A 503 12.88 2.19 16.79
C LYS A 503 12.40 3.59 16.38
N ILE A 504 11.96 3.70 15.12
CA ILE A 504 11.58 4.96 14.50
C ILE A 504 10.17 4.84 13.91
N SER A 505 9.42 5.93 13.96
CA SER A 505 8.07 5.96 13.41
C SER A 505 8.05 6.12 11.88
N ARG A 506 9.12 6.62 11.27
CA ARG A 506 9.19 6.91 9.83
C ARG A 506 10.10 5.90 9.12
N GLY A 507 9.58 4.70 8.93
CA GLY A 507 10.22 3.68 8.10
C GLY A 507 10.19 2.28 8.69
N PHE A 508 10.23 1.28 7.82
CA PHE A 508 10.58 -0.10 8.17
C PHE A 508 12.01 -0.36 7.69
N LEU A 509 13.00 0.10 8.47
CA LEU A 509 14.42 -0.04 8.16
C LEU A 509 15.08 -0.98 9.17
N PRO A 510 15.93 -1.92 8.72
CA PRO A 510 16.51 -2.92 9.61
C PRO A 510 17.50 -2.30 10.58
N ALA A 511 17.47 -2.73 11.84
CA ALA A 511 18.50 -2.42 12.83
C ALA A 511 19.52 -3.55 12.99
N ALA A 512 19.16 -4.78 12.60
CA ALA A 512 20.06 -5.91 12.53
C ALA A 512 19.58 -6.93 11.47
N VAL A 513 20.50 -7.82 11.09
CA VAL A 513 20.24 -8.97 10.22
C VAL A 513 20.59 -10.26 10.96
N GLY A 514 20.25 -11.41 10.36
CA GLY A 514 20.54 -12.75 10.91
C GLY A 514 19.30 -13.61 11.13
N ALA A 515 18.14 -13.21 10.60
CA ALA A 515 16.92 -14.03 10.58
C ALA A 515 16.93 -15.02 9.39
N SER A 516 15.75 -15.43 8.94
CA SER A 516 15.56 -16.33 7.79
C SER A 516 14.40 -15.86 6.91
N ALA A 517 14.19 -16.53 5.78
CA ALA A 517 13.02 -16.38 4.91
C ALA A 517 11.67 -16.69 5.59
N THR A 518 11.65 -17.19 6.82
CA THR A 518 10.44 -17.64 7.52
C THR A 518 10.33 -17.09 8.94
N THR A 519 11.27 -16.26 9.39
CA THR A 519 11.30 -15.70 10.74
C THR A 519 11.50 -14.20 10.70
N LYS A 520 10.97 -13.50 11.70
CA LYS A 520 11.07 -12.07 11.90
C LYS A 520 10.49 -11.31 10.71
N ILE A 521 11.28 -10.48 10.02
CA ILE A 521 10.81 -9.64 8.91
C ILE A 521 10.77 -10.40 7.57
N THR A 522 11.36 -11.60 7.50
CA THR A 522 11.42 -12.54 6.37
C THR A 522 12.10 -12.07 5.08
N ASP A 523 12.17 -10.77 4.84
CA ASP A 523 12.67 -10.22 3.59
C ASP A 523 14.12 -9.74 3.74
N TYR A 524 14.86 -9.81 2.64
CA TYR A 524 16.30 -9.53 2.65
C TYR A 524 16.61 -8.03 2.60
N PHE A 525 17.70 -7.65 3.24
CA PHE A 525 18.28 -6.31 3.17
C PHE A 525 19.66 -6.36 2.53
N TYR A 526 19.87 -5.49 1.54
CA TYR A 526 21.18 -5.16 0.98
C TYR A 526 21.54 -3.72 1.31
N GLY A 527 22.72 -3.50 1.88
CA GLY A 527 23.30 -2.20 2.18
C GLY A 527 24.70 -2.03 1.57
N GLY A 528 25.15 -0.78 1.52
CA GLY A 528 26.49 -0.40 1.06
C GLY A 528 27.04 0.84 1.78
N SER A 529 28.33 1.12 1.58
CA SER A 529 29.03 2.32 2.09
C SER A 529 29.00 3.48 1.08
N GLY A 530 29.20 4.72 1.52
CA GLY A 530 29.05 5.91 0.69
C GLY A 530 27.61 6.15 0.24
N TRP A 531 27.43 6.99 -0.78
CA TRP A 531 26.09 7.34 -1.28
C TRP A 531 25.42 6.16 -2.00
N ARG A 532 24.21 5.83 -1.55
CA ARG A 532 23.34 4.80 -2.08
C ARG A 532 21.91 5.31 -2.20
N VAL A 533 21.18 4.64 -3.08
CA VAL A 533 19.78 4.93 -3.44
C VAL A 533 18.89 3.74 -3.12
N GLY A 534 17.57 3.95 -3.05
CA GLY A 534 16.62 2.90 -2.69
C GLY A 534 15.96 2.21 -3.88
N LEU A 535 15.83 0.88 -3.81
CA LEU A 535 14.91 0.08 -4.62
C LEU A 535 14.10 -0.87 -3.74
N HIS A 536 12.88 -1.19 -4.19
CA HIS A 536 11.88 -1.91 -3.42
C HIS A 536 11.46 -3.24 -4.06
N GLY A 537 11.10 -4.21 -3.21
CA GLY A 537 10.28 -5.37 -3.58
C GLY A 537 10.99 -6.59 -4.16
N GLY A 538 12.28 -6.51 -4.50
CA GLY A 538 13.01 -7.61 -5.15
C GLY A 538 12.59 -7.83 -6.62
N TRP A 539 13.32 -8.69 -7.32
CA TRP A 539 13.07 -9.06 -8.72
C TRP A 539 12.68 -10.53 -8.89
N ALA A 540 12.42 -10.96 -10.13
CA ALA A 540 11.90 -12.28 -10.44
C ALA A 540 12.80 -13.45 -10.03
N SER A 541 14.11 -13.26 -9.84
CA SER A 541 15.03 -14.32 -9.39
C SER A 541 15.39 -14.29 -7.90
N ASP A 542 14.75 -13.43 -7.10
CA ASP A 542 15.11 -13.27 -5.69
C ASP A 542 14.54 -14.37 -4.79
N THR A 543 13.60 -15.16 -5.28
CA THR A 543 12.95 -16.27 -4.58
C THR A 543 12.42 -15.81 -3.22
N THR A 544 12.94 -16.37 -2.13
CA THR A 544 12.57 -16.05 -0.75
C THR A 544 13.19 -14.77 -0.19
N LEU A 545 14.04 -14.09 -0.96
CA LEU A 545 14.64 -12.81 -0.53
C LEU A 545 13.64 -11.65 -0.68
N ALA A 546 12.82 -11.68 -1.73
CA ALA A 546 11.87 -10.63 -2.09
C ALA A 546 10.67 -10.53 -1.13
N GLY A 547 9.93 -9.42 -1.22
CA GLY A 547 8.70 -9.24 -0.47
C GLY A 547 8.40 -7.78 -0.14
N ALA A 548 7.33 -7.57 0.61
CA ALA A 548 6.82 -6.26 1.01
C ALA A 548 7.81 -5.41 1.83
N PHE A 549 8.81 -6.00 2.49
CA PHE A 549 9.80 -5.34 3.33
C PHE A 549 11.24 -5.52 2.83
N PHE A 550 11.40 -6.03 1.62
CA PHE A 550 12.71 -6.10 0.96
C PHE A 550 13.25 -4.70 0.67
N TRP A 551 14.53 -4.49 0.99
CA TRP A 551 15.22 -3.24 0.71
C TRP A 551 16.56 -3.51 -0.01
N GLN A 552 16.69 -2.95 -1.22
CA GLN A 552 17.96 -2.86 -1.93
C GLN A 552 18.50 -1.43 -1.80
N LEU A 553 19.40 -1.24 -0.82
CA LEU A 553 20.07 0.02 -0.50
C LEU A 553 21.60 -0.06 -0.73
N ALA A 554 22.04 -0.96 -1.62
CA ALA A 554 23.45 -1.11 -2.01
C ALA A 554 23.78 -0.53 -3.40
N TYR A 555 22.77 -0.04 -4.13
CA TYR A 555 22.91 0.48 -5.50
C TYR A 555 23.40 1.93 -5.51
N LEU A 556 24.25 2.26 -6.48
CA LEU A 556 24.66 3.61 -6.83
C LEU A 556 23.55 4.29 -7.63
N SER A 557 23.51 5.63 -7.59
CA SER A 557 22.58 6.40 -8.41
C SER A 557 22.85 6.27 -9.92
N SER A 558 24.05 5.84 -10.30
CA SER A 558 24.48 5.61 -11.67
C SER A 558 24.17 4.20 -12.18
N ASP A 559 23.70 3.29 -11.32
CA ASP A 559 23.41 1.92 -11.72
C ASP A 559 22.26 1.88 -12.72
N LEU A 560 22.41 1.00 -13.69
CA LEU A 560 21.55 0.89 -14.86
C LEU A 560 21.41 -0.58 -15.23
N GLU A 561 20.30 -1.19 -14.82
CA GLU A 561 20.11 -2.65 -14.91
C GLU A 561 18.81 -3.00 -15.64
N ARG A 562 18.81 -4.14 -16.35
CA ARG A 562 17.65 -4.61 -17.13
C ARG A 562 16.47 -5.00 -16.27
N GLN A 563 16.73 -5.39 -15.02
CA GLN A 563 15.78 -5.80 -13.99
C GLN A 563 15.30 -4.63 -13.13
N THR A 564 15.62 -3.39 -13.51
CA THR A 564 15.23 -2.19 -12.77
C THR A 564 14.31 -1.31 -13.60
N GLY A 565 13.24 -0.84 -12.96
CA GLY A 565 12.26 0.06 -13.54
C GLY A 565 11.78 1.11 -12.54
N GLY A 566 10.79 1.88 -12.94
CA GLY A 566 10.10 2.85 -12.10
C GLY A 566 8.67 2.41 -11.77
N ARG A 567 7.99 3.21 -10.97
CA ARG A 567 6.53 3.18 -10.82
C ARG A 567 6.05 4.61 -10.65
N LEU A 568 4.97 4.97 -11.35
CA LEU A 568 4.41 6.32 -11.32
C LEU A 568 3.68 6.58 -9.98
N ALA A 569 3.69 7.83 -9.52
CA ALA A 569 2.93 8.29 -8.36
C ALA A 569 2.47 9.74 -8.54
N TYR A 570 1.45 10.11 -7.77
CA TYR A 570 0.94 11.49 -7.65
C TYR A 570 0.78 11.85 -6.17
#